data_AF-A0A6V7IH55-F1
#
_entry.id   AF-A0A6V7IH55-F1
#
_cell.length_a   1.000
_cell.length_b   1.000
_cell.length_c   1.000
_cell.angle_alpha   90.00
_cell.angle_beta   90.00
_cell.angle_gamma   90.00
#
_symmetry.space_group_name_H-M   'P 1'
#
loop_
_entity.id
_entity.type
_entity.pdbx_description
1 polymer ?
#
loop_
_entity_poly.entity_id
_entity_poly.type
_entity_poly.pdbx_seq_one_letter_code
_entity_poly.pdbx_strand_id
1 'polypeptide(L)' 'SGRRTGVQCANCRTSNTTLWRRNNNGEPVCNACGLYFKLHN' A
#
# COMPACT_ATOMS: atom_id res chain seq x y z
N SER A 1 -0.17 -19.49 -4.89
CA SER A 1 -0.66 -18.10 -4.79
C SER A 1 -0.02 -17.40 -3.60
N GLY A 2 1.00 -16.56 -3.84
CA GLY A 2 1.78 -15.89 -2.79
C GLY A 2 1.05 -14.71 -2.14
N ARG A 3 -0.10 -14.96 -1.51
CA ARG A 3 -0.75 -13.96 -0.66
C ARG A 3 0.17 -13.78 0.55
N ARG A 4 0.91 -12.67 0.63
CA ARG A 4 1.68 -12.30 1.83
C ARG A 4 0.68 -12.06 2.96
N THR A 5 0.34 -13.12 3.69
CA THR A 5 -0.48 -13.07 4.89
C THR A 5 0.23 -12.19 5.91
N GLY A 6 -0.37 -11.04 6.25
CA GLY A 6 0.11 -10.13 7.28
C GLY A 6 0.45 -8.71 6.81
N VAL A 7 0.55 -8.43 5.51
CA VAL A 7 0.76 -7.06 5.04
C VAL A 7 -0.58 -6.33 4.91
N GLN A 8 -0.69 -5.20 5.58
CA GLN A 8 -1.83 -4.28 5.51
C GLN A 8 -1.34 -2.89 5.10
N CYS A 9 -2.17 -2.17 4.37
CA CYS A 9 -1.87 -0.79 4.00
C CYS A 9 -1.86 0.10 5.25
N ALA A 10 -0.79 0.87 5.46
CA ALA A 10 -0.68 1.81 6.58
C ALA A 10 -1.80 2.87 6.56
N ASN A 11 -2.26 3.29 5.38
CA ASN A 11 -3.32 4.31 5.23
C ASN A 11 -4.76 3.75 5.39
N CYS A 12 -5.18 2.77 4.57
CA CYS A 12 -6.57 2.31 4.55
C CYS A 12 -6.78 0.89 5.13
N ARG A 13 -5.72 0.27 5.66
CA ARG A 13 -5.71 -1.09 6.23
C ARG A 13 -6.19 -2.22 5.32
N THR A 14 -6.35 -1.99 4.01
CA THR A 14 -6.62 -3.08 3.07
C THR A 14 -5.49 -4.10 3.12
N SER A 15 -5.85 -5.38 3.12
CA SER A 15 -4.95 -6.52 2.91
C SER A 15 -5.04 -7.06 1.47
N ASN A 16 -5.86 -6.41 0.63
CA ASN A 16 -6.08 -6.76 -0.76
C ASN A 16 -5.63 -5.62 -1.66
N THR A 17 -4.57 -5.86 -2.43
CA THR A 17 -4.05 -4.92 -3.42
C THR A 17 -3.31 -5.70 -4.49
N THR A 18 -3.31 -5.20 -5.72
CA THR A 18 -2.59 -5.79 -6.86
C THR A 18 -1.08 -5.56 -6.76
N LEU A 19 -0.69 -4.42 -6.17
CA LEU A 19 0.70 -4.04 -5.94
C LEU A 19 0.83 -3.37 -4.58
N TRP A 20 1.86 -3.73 -3.83
CA TRP A 20 2.28 -3.04 -2.62
C TRP A 20 3.30 -1.97 -2.97
N ARG A 21 3.08 -0.75 -2.50
CA ARG A 21 4.02 0.37 -2.59
C ARG A 21 4.59 0.67 -1.21
N ARG A 22 5.63 1.50 -1.15
CA ARG A 22 6.13 2.08 0.10
C ARG A 22 5.95 3.60 0.07
N ASN A 23 5.54 4.18 1.20
CA ASN A 23 5.54 5.64 1.37
C ASN A 23 6.97 6.14 1.68
N ASN A 24 7.12 7.46 1.88
CA ASN A 24 8.41 8.08 2.23
C ASN A 24 8.99 7.58 3.57
N ASN A 25 8.13 7.08 4.47
CA ASN A 25 8.53 6.49 5.75
C ASN A 25 8.94 5.00 5.61
N GLY A 26 8.86 4.43 4.41
CA GLY A 26 9.14 3.02 4.16
C GLY A 26 7.98 2.06 4.51
N GLU A 27 6.84 2.58 4.94
CA GLU A 27 5.68 1.77 5.35
C GLU A 27 4.92 1.20 4.14
N PRO A 28 4.37 -0.02 4.25
CA PRO A 28 3.61 -0.63 3.18
C PRO A 28 2.28 0.10 2.95
N VAL A 29 2.00 0.50 1.71
CA VAL A 29 0.72 1.08 1.29
C VAL A 29 0.17 0.35 0.07
N CYS A 30 -1.15 0.33 -0.09
CA CYS A 30 -1.76 -0.26 -1.28
C CYS A 30 -1.50 0.60 -2.53
N ASN A 31 -1.77 0.04 -3.71
CA ASN A 31 -1.53 0.74 -4.96
C ASN A 31 -2.32 2.05 -5.04
N ALA A 32 -3.59 2.03 -4.63
CA ALA A 32 -4.45 3.22 -4.64
C ALA A 32 -3.91 4.34 -3.73
N CYS A 33 -3.57 4.02 -2.47
CA CYS A 33 -3.03 5.01 -1.53
C CYS A 33 -1.69 5.58 -1.99
N GLY A 34 -0.79 4.75 -2.52
CA GLY A 34 0.50 5.23 -3.01
C GLY A 34 0.38 6.11 -4.27
N LEU A 35 -0.55 5.80 -5.17
CA LEU A 35 -0.81 6.63 -6.34
C LEU A 35 -1.48 7.96 -5.96
N TYR A 36 -2.48 7.93 -5.09
CA TYR A 36 -3.13 9.13 -4.58
C TYR A 36 -2.11 10.08 -3.95
N PHE A 37 -1.23 9.56 -3.09
CA PHE A 37 -0.19 10.37 -2.45
C PHE A 37 0.79 10.96 -3.45
N LYS A 38 1.14 10.23 -4.53
CA LYS A 38 2.04 10.75 -5.59
C LYS A 38 1.39 11.82 -6.47
N LEU A 39 0.08 11.78 -6.65
CA LEU A 39 -0.65 12.69 -7.55
C LEU A 39 -1.03 14.01 -6.85
N HIS A 40 -1.26 13.97 -5.54
CA HIS A 40 -1.72 15.09 -4.73
C HIS A 40 -0.64 15.68 -3.81
N ASN A 41 0.63 15.34 -4.06
CA ASN A 41 1.84 15.91 -3.46
C ASN A 41 2.71 16.50 -4.57
#